data_AF-A0ABD6FY73-F1
#
_entry.id   AF-A0ABD6FY73-F1
#
_cell.length_a   1.000
_cell.length_b   1.000
_cell.length_c   1.000
_cell.angle_alpha   90.00
_cell.angle_beta   90.00
_cell.angle_gamma   90.00
#
_symmetry.space_group_name_H-M   'P 1'
#
loop_
_entity.id
_entity.type
_entity.pdbx_description
1 polymer ?
#
loop_
_entity_poly.entity_id
_entity_poly.type
_entity_poly.pdbx_seq_one_letter_code
_entity_poly.pdbx_strand_id
1 'polypeptide(L)'
;QWACPYGAPQLNPTTGVMQKCDMCKDLQDAGEPPACVGNCPMRCLDYGELEELRAKYGDVDSIMPLPSGEITRPAFVVTPPKSPHQGAGGRIRDVMEA
;
A
#
# COMPACT_ATOMS: atom_id res chain seq x y z
N GLN A 1 -12.76 8.37 -14.45
CA GLN A 1 -12.29 7.72 -13.20
C GLN A 1 -11.87 6.30 -13.54
N TRP A 2 -10.71 5.84 -13.06
CA TRP A 2 -10.23 4.48 -13.30
C TRP A 2 -11.02 3.46 -12.45
N ALA A 3 -11.13 2.21 -12.91
CA ALA A 3 -11.90 1.17 -12.19
C ALA A 3 -11.24 0.73 -10.87
N CYS A 4 -9.91 0.85 -10.75
CA CYS A 4 -9.20 0.52 -9.52
C CYS A 4 -9.46 1.61 -8.46
N PRO A 5 -10.05 1.27 -7.30
CA PRO A 5 -10.39 2.25 -6.27
C PRO A 5 -9.15 2.84 -5.58
N TYR A 6 -7.99 2.19 -5.70
CA TYR A 6 -6.70 2.67 -5.18
C TYR A 6 -5.95 3.56 -6.17
N GLY A 7 -6.41 3.66 -7.42
CA GLY A 7 -5.67 4.37 -8.47
C GLY A 7 -4.29 3.77 -8.76
N ALA A 8 -4.09 2.46 -8.56
CA ALA A 8 -2.78 1.83 -8.73
C ALA A 8 -2.27 1.83 -10.19
N PRO A 9 -3.11 1.58 -11.23
CA PRO A 9 -2.69 1.75 -12.61
C PRO A 9 -2.59 3.22 -13.00
N GLN A 10 -1.46 3.61 -13.60
CA GLN A 10 -1.19 4.97 -14.07
C GLN A 10 -0.85 4.95 -15.56
N LEU A 11 -1.37 5.91 -16.32
CA LEU A 11 -1.10 6.03 -17.76
C LEU A 11 0.28 6.66 -17.96
N ASN A 12 1.16 5.98 -18.68
CA ASN A 12 2.41 6.57 -19.13
C ASN A 12 2.17 7.42 -20.39
N PRO A 13 2.34 8.76 -20.33
CA PRO A 13 1.96 9.65 -21.43
C PRO A 13 2.86 9.50 -22.66
N THR A 14 4.08 8.99 -22.51
CA THR A 14 5.05 8.82 -23.60
C THR A 14 4.78 7.55 -24.40
N THR A 15 4.49 6.45 -23.71
CA THR A 15 4.27 5.14 -24.35
C THR A 15 2.79 4.88 -24.67
N GLY A 16 1.87 5.61 -24.03
CA GLY A 16 0.43 5.38 -24.15
C GLY A 16 -0.05 4.10 -23.46
N VAL A 17 0.79 3.47 -22.63
CA VAL A 17 0.49 2.20 -21.96
C VAL A 17 0.20 2.44 -20.47
N MET A 18 -0.77 1.72 -19.92
CA MET A 18 -1.03 1.69 -18.49
C MET A 18 0.06 0.89 -17.78
N GLN A 19 0.66 1.47 -16.75
CA GLN A 19 1.70 0.87 -15.93
C GLN A 19 1.18 0.70 -14.49
N LYS A 20 1.64 -0.34 -13.81
CA LYS A 20 1.37 -0.57 -12.38
C LYS A 20 2.56 -1.27 -11.74
N CYS A 21 2.62 -1.26 -10.41
CA CYS A 21 3.57 -2.07 -9.64
C CYS A 21 3.48 -3.54 -10.06
N ASP A 22 4.62 -4.17 -10.31
CA ASP A 22 4.80 -5.59 -10.63
C ASP A 22 5.37 -6.40 -9.46
N MET A 23 5.48 -5.75 -8.30
CA MET A 23 6.12 -6.27 -7.09
C MET A 23 7.62 -6.55 -7.26
N CYS A 24 8.34 -5.83 -8.13
CA CYS A 24 9.76 -6.02 -8.39
C CYS A 24 10.08 -7.47 -8.79
N LYS A 25 9.35 -8.00 -9.80
CA LYS A 25 9.46 -9.41 -10.21
C LYS A 25 10.90 -9.85 -10.48
N ASP A 26 11.67 -9.01 -11.16
CA ASP A 26 13.06 -9.29 -11.52
C ASP A 26 13.97 -9.44 -10.29
N LEU A 27 13.75 -8.63 -9.25
CA LEU A 27 14.49 -8.75 -7.98
C LEU A 27 14.12 -10.03 -7.24
N GLN A 28 12.81 -10.35 -7.20
CA GLN A 28 12.36 -11.59 -6.58
C GLN A 28 12.93 -12.83 -7.26
N ASP A 29 13.04 -12.81 -8.60
CA ASP A 29 13.67 -13.91 -9.37
C ASP A 29 15.16 -14.06 -9.08
N ALA A 30 15.84 -12.98 -8.70
CA ALA A 30 17.22 -13.00 -8.23
C ALA A 30 17.36 -13.41 -6.75
N GLY A 31 16.24 -13.65 -6.05
CA GLY A 31 16.22 -13.95 -4.61
C GLY A 31 16.40 -12.72 -3.73
N GLU A 32 16.23 -11.52 -4.29
CA GLU A 32 16.31 -10.24 -3.57
C GLU A 32 14.92 -9.75 -3.14
N PRO A 33 14.82 -8.99 -2.03
CA PRO A 33 13.57 -8.38 -1.63
C PRO A 33 13.12 -7.30 -2.62
N PRO A 34 11.82 -6.98 -2.69
CA PRO A 34 11.33 -5.82 -3.44
C PRO A 34 12.06 -4.53 -3.02
N ALA A 35 12.33 -3.65 -3.98
CA ALA A 35 13.16 -2.47 -3.75
C ALA A 35 12.63 -1.57 -2.63
N CYS A 36 11.31 -1.40 -2.51
CA CYS A 36 10.69 -0.60 -1.44
C CYS A 36 10.95 -1.18 -0.04
N VAL A 37 11.02 -2.51 0.08
CA VAL A 37 11.26 -3.22 1.33
C VAL A 37 12.75 -3.25 1.65
N GLY A 38 13.58 -3.64 0.66
CA GLY A 38 15.04 -3.70 0.81
C GLY A 38 15.66 -2.34 1.20
N ASN A 39 15.12 -1.25 0.65
CA ASN A 39 15.62 0.10 0.89
C ASN A 39 14.92 0.83 2.04
N CYS A 40 13.99 0.20 2.78
CA CYS A 40 13.29 0.87 3.86
C CYS A 40 14.26 1.21 5.02
N PRO A 41 14.62 2.48 5.26
CA PRO A 41 15.65 2.82 6.26
C PRO A 41 15.15 2.56 7.69
N MET A 42 13.85 2.76 7.91
CA MET A 42 13.20 2.58 9.21
C MET A 42 12.75 1.14 9.45
N ARG A 43 12.95 0.23 8.48
CA ARG A 43 12.52 -1.18 8.57
C ARG A 43 11.02 -1.34 8.91
N CYS A 44 10.18 -0.48 8.33
CA CYS A 44 8.73 -0.48 8.53
C CYS A 44 7.98 -1.39 7.54
N LEU A 45 8.65 -1.91 6.52
CA LEU A 45 8.06 -2.71 5.46
C LEU A 45 8.64 -4.11 5.52
N ASP A 46 7.76 -5.11 5.46
CA ASP A 46 8.09 -6.52 5.28
C ASP A 46 7.38 -7.03 4.01
N TYR A 47 7.85 -8.16 3.48
CA TYR A 47 7.21 -8.87 2.37
C TYR A 47 7.22 -10.38 2.65
N GLY A 48 6.25 -11.09 2.08
CA GLY A 48 6.10 -12.53 2.24
C GLY A 48 4.65 -12.96 1.99
N GLU A 49 4.34 -14.17 2.42
CA GLU A 49 2.98 -14.71 2.34
C GLU A 49 2.02 -13.91 3.25
N LEU A 50 0.81 -13.65 2.75
CA LEU A 50 -0.14 -12.76 3.42
C LEU A 50 -0.55 -13.31 4.80
N GLU A 51 -0.74 -14.61 4.91
CA GLU A 51 -1.10 -15.30 6.16
C GLU A 51 -0.03 -15.13 7.23
N GLU A 52 1.25 -15.19 6.85
CA GLU A 52 2.38 -14.98 7.77
C GLU A 52 2.43 -13.52 8.25
N LEU A 53 2.25 -12.58 7.32
CA LEU A 53 2.19 -11.15 7.65
C LEU A 53 0.99 -10.85 8.56
N ARG A 54 -0.16 -11.48 8.31
CA ARG A 54 -1.35 -11.35 9.15
C ARG A 54 -1.14 -11.89 10.56
N ALA A 55 -0.50 -13.06 10.67
CA ALA A 55 -0.14 -13.64 11.97
C ALA A 55 0.82 -12.74 12.76
N LYS A 56 1.75 -12.05 12.07
CA LYS A 56 2.76 -11.19 12.70
C LYS A 56 2.23 -9.79 13.07
N TYR A 57 1.41 -9.19 12.21
CA TYR A 57 1.06 -7.76 12.26
C TYR A 57 -0.43 -7.46 12.49
N GLY A 58 -1.28 -8.48 12.51
CA GLY A 58 -2.73 -8.36 12.59
C GLY A 58 -3.40 -8.38 11.22
N ASP A 59 -4.69 -8.06 11.15
CA ASP A 59 -5.50 -8.23 9.92
C ASP A 59 -6.13 -6.93 9.43
N VAL A 60 -5.50 -5.79 9.72
CA VAL A 60 -6.00 -4.50 9.24
C VAL A 60 -5.53 -4.29 7.80
N ASP A 61 -6.49 -4.26 6.88
CA ASP A 61 -6.27 -4.14 5.43
C ASP A 61 -6.75 -2.79 4.85
N SER A 62 -7.17 -1.88 5.73
CA SER A 62 -7.71 -0.58 5.34
C SER A 62 -7.47 0.46 6.44
N ILE A 63 -6.92 1.61 6.03
CA ILE A 63 -6.75 2.81 6.86
C ILE A 63 -7.09 4.04 6.02
N MET A 64 -7.57 5.12 6.64
CA MET A 64 -7.80 6.37 5.92
C MET A 64 -6.48 6.89 5.29
N PRO A 65 -6.47 7.32 4.01
CA PRO A 65 -7.60 7.56 3.10
C PRO A 65 -7.89 6.40 2.12
N LEU A 66 -7.34 5.21 2.34
CA LEU A 66 -7.56 4.07 1.45
C LEU A 66 -9.04 3.63 1.44
N PRO A 67 -9.54 3.12 0.31
CA PRO A 67 -10.89 2.56 0.24
C PRO A 67 -11.01 1.31 1.12
N SER A 68 -12.25 0.94 1.47
CA SER A 68 -12.55 -0.27 2.26
C SER A 68 -11.92 -1.52 1.64
N GLY A 69 -11.31 -2.37 2.49
CA GLY A 69 -10.75 -3.66 2.10
C GLY A 69 -11.79 -4.61 1.49
N GLU A 70 -13.07 -4.48 1.87
CA GLU A 70 -14.17 -5.30 1.36
C GLU A 70 -14.34 -5.24 -0.16
N ILE A 71 -13.94 -4.13 -0.79
CA ILE A 71 -14.14 -3.91 -2.24
C ILE A 71 -13.27 -4.86 -3.07
N THR A 72 -12.02 -5.07 -2.67
CA THR A 72 -11.06 -5.84 -3.48
C THR A 72 -10.32 -6.94 -2.72
N ARG A 73 -10.44 -6.99 -1.39
CA ARG A 73 -9.70 -7.86 -0.48
C ARG A 73 -8.19 -7.79 -0.77
N PRO A 74 -7.56 -6.63 -0.55
CA PRO A 74 -6.19 -6.40 -0.98
C PRO A 74 -5.20 -7.26 -0.18
N ALA A 75 -4.09 -7.62 -0.82
CA ALA A 75 -3.05 -8.46 -0.21
C ALA A 75 -1.98 -7.61 0.49
N PHE A 76 -2.36 -6.90 1.56
CA PHE A 76 -1.42 -6.26 2.48
C PHE A 76 -2.02 -6.17 3.88
N VAL A 77 -1.15 -5.91 4.86
CA VAL A 77 -1.52 -5.62 6.24
C VAL A 77 -0.86 -4.31 6.64
N VAL A 78 -1.56 -3.50 7.41
CA VAL A 78 -1.03 -2.29 8.02
C VAL A 78 -1.20 -2.38 9.52
N THR A 79 -0.14 -2.14 10.28
CA THR A 79 -0.25 -1.88 11.72
C THR A 79 -0.56 -0.39 11.92
N PRO A 80 -1.75 -0.01 12.44
CA PRO A 80 -2.07 1.39 12.68
C PRO A 80 -1.13 2.01 13.73
N PRO A 81 -0.90 3.33 13.68
CA PRO A 81 -0.19 4.01 14.75
C PRO A 81 -0.91 3.81 16.09
N LYS A 82 -0.19 3.85 17.21
CA LYS A 82 -0.75 3.63 18.57
C LYS A 82 -1.88 4.60 18.94
N SER A 83 -1.90 5.79 18.34
CA SER A 83 -2.98 6.76 18.41
C SER A 83 -3.53 7.00 17.00
N PRO A 84 -4.25 6.02 16.43
CA PRO A 84 -4.88 6.24 15.14
C PRO A 84 -6.00 7.25 15.37
N HIS A 85 -6.09 8.28 14.52
CA HIS A 85 -7.23 9.18 14.55
C HIS A 85 -8.46 8.39 14.08
N GLN A 86 -9.12 7.72 15.03
CA GLN A 86 -10.35 6.99 14.81
C GLN A 86 -11.45 8.02 14.54
N GLY A 87 -12.13 7.87 13.41
CA GLY A 87 -13.02 8.87 12.84
C GLY A 87 -13.99 9.50 13.84
N ALA A 88 -13.70 10.75 14.20
CA ALA A 88 -14.68 11.72 14.69
C ALA A 88 -14.40 13.06 14.00
N GLY A 89 -14.68 13.14 12.69
CA GLY A 89 -14.78 14.41 11.96
C GLY A 89 -13.49 15.22 11.76
N GLY A 90 -12.30 14.63 11.94
CA GLY A 90 -11.05 15.30 11.61
C GLY A 90 -10.85 15.42 10.09
N ARG A 91 -10.72 16.65 9.58
CA ARG A 91 -10.27 16.89 8.21
C ARG A 91 -8.77 16.66 8.11
N ILE A 92 -8.34 15.87 7.12
CA ILE A 92 -6.95 15.91 6.63
C ILE A 92 -6.76 17.30 6.04
N ARG A 93 -5.93 18.14 6.67
CA ARG A 93 -5.54 19.41 6.09
C ARG A 93 -4.53 19.12 4.99
N ASP A 94 -4.83 19.50 3.76
CA ASP A 94 -3.82 19.55 2.72
C ASP A 94 -2.74 20.56 3.14
N VAL A 95 -1.47 20.23 2.95
CA VAL A 95 -0.35 21.12 3.30
C VAL A 95 -0.40 22.41 2.48
N MET A 96 -1.13 22.42 1.35
CA MET A 96 -1.37 23.61 0.55
C MET A 96 -2.54 24.49 1.01
N GLU A 97 -3.33 24.05 1.99
CA GLU A 97 -4.46 24.79 2.57
C GLU A 97 -4.15 25.35 3.98
N ALA A 98 -2.86 25.38 4.36
CA ALA A 98 -2.37 25.90 5.65
C ALA A 98 -1.70 27.28 5.51
#